data_AF-A0A956CT99-F1
#
_entry.id   AF-A0A956CT99-F1
#
_cell.length_a   1.000
_cell.length_b   1.000
_cell.length_c   1.000
_cell.angle_alpha   90.00
_cell.angle_beta   90.00
_cell.angle_gamma   90.00
#
_symmetry.space_group_name_H-M   'P 1'
#
loop_
_entity.id
_entity.type
_entity.pdbx_description
1 polymer ?
#
loop_
_entity_poly.entity_id
_entity_poly.type
_entity_poly.pdbx_seq_one_letter_code
_entity_poly.pdbx_strand_id
1 'polypeptide(L)'
;SGLTGMTSGLPEFEGDGPFKDQSSAVKACIVMAATQDLVAANTGKKNEGALLFFGATCDEKPDLYKAASPITHVRPGVPPTIFIEGEKDTLKIGRAEMMEKLKALGIETAVYTLKNAPHPYWMSDPWCAETVDIAAAFFKKHLGEPAAK
;
A
#
# COMPACT_ATOMS: atom_id res chain seq x y z
N SER A 1 1.40 4.08 -1.23
CA SER A 1 -0.03 3.68 -1.30
C SER A 1 -0.12 2.31 -1.92
N GLY A 2 -0.69 1.33 -1.23
CA GLY A 2 -0.80 -0.05 -1.75
C GLY A 2 -1.70 -0.15 -2.99
N LEU A 3 -2.73 0.70 -3.08
CA LEU A 3 -3.68 0.67 -4.19
C LEU A 3 -2.99 0.99 -5.51
N THR A 4 -2.27 2.11 -5.57
CA THR A 4 -1.49 2.52 -6.75
C THR A 4 -0.52 1.44 -7.22
N GLY A 5 0.15 0.75 -6.29
CA GLY A 5 1.03 -0.36 -6.64
C GLY A 5 0.27 -1.51 -7.27
N MET A 6 -0.81 -1.95 -6.63
CA MET A 6 -1.54 -3.14 -7.07
C MET A 6 -2.42 -2.89 -8.29
N THR A 7 -2.84 -1.67 -8.57
CA THR A 7 -3.60 -1.31 -9.77
C THR A 7 -2.72 -0.90 -10.95
N SER A 8 -1.39 -0.86 -10.77
CA SER A 8 -0.43 -0.54 -11.83
C SER A 8 -0.70 -1.36 -13.11
N GLY A 9 -0.95 -0.70 -14.23
CA GLY A 9 -1.22 -1.34 -15.52
C GLY A 9 -2.62 -1.94 -15.70
N LEU A 10 -3.60 -1.58 -14.86
CA LEU A 10 -5.01 -1.89 -15.08
C LEU A 10 -5.71 -0.72 -15.80
N PRO A 11 -6.17 -0.89 -17.05
CA PRO A 11 -6.80 0.19 -17.83
C PRO A 11 -8.00 0.84 -17.15
N GLU A 12 -8.77 0.08 -16.37
CA GLU A 12 -9.94 0.58 -15.65
C GLU A 12 -9.61 1.59 -14.54
N PHE A 13 -8.34 1.73 -14.15
CA PHE A 13 -7.87 2.68 -13.13
C PHE A 13 -7.14 3.92 -13.71
N GLU A 14 -6.95 4.00 -15.04
CA GLU A 14 -6.26 5.14 -15.68
C GLU A 14 -7.13 6.39 -15.78
N GLY A 15 -8.46 6.23 -15.85
CA GLY A 15 -9.41 7.32 -15.99
C GLY A 15 -9.27 8.11 -17.30
N ASP A 16 -9.72 9.37 -17.29
CA ASP A 16 -9.79 10.25 -18.47
C ASP A 16 -8.87 11.47 -18.40
N GLY A 17 -7.77 11.35 -17.66
CA GLY A 17 -6.78 12.42 -17.52
C GLY A 17 -6.08 12.80 -18.85
N PRO A 18 -5.38 13.94 -18.89
CA PRO A 18 -4.77 14.46 -20.12
C PRO A 18 -3.50 13.71 -20.59
N PHE A 19 -2.93 12.83 -19.77
CA PHE A 19 -1.64 12.16 -20.02
C PHE A 19 -1.78 10.70 -20.44
N LYS A 20 -2.70 10.39 -21.36
CA LYS A 20 -3.03 9.00 -21.77
C LYS A 20 -1.90 8.27 -22.50
N ASP A 21 -0.91 8.99 -22.98
CA ASP A 21 0.30 8.48 -23.64
C ASP A 21 1.44 8.18 -22.67
N GLN A 22 1.29 8.53 -21.39
CA GLN A 22 2.29 8.31 -20.34
C GLN A 22 1.87 7.13 -19.47
N SER A 23 2.82 6.24 -19.17
CA SER A 23 2.57 5.10 -18.28
C SER A 23 2.44 5.57 -16.83
N SER A 24 1.35 5.18 -16.15
CA SER A 24 1.17 5.35 -14.70
C SER A 24 1.88 4.27 -13.85
N ALA A 25 2.43 3.23 -14.50
CA ALA A 25 3.00 2.08 -13.82
C ALA A 25 4.18 2.43 -12.92
N VAL A 26 4.19 1.87 -11.71
CA VAL A 26 5.26 2.06 -10.72
C VAL A 26 6.17 0.82 -10.67
N LYS A 27 7.48 1.03 -10.47
CA LYS A 27 8.48 -0.06 -10.45
C LYS A 27 8.66 -0.74 -9.09
N ALA A 28 8.33 -0.04 -8.00
CA ALA A 28 8.54 -0.49 -6.63
C ALA A 28 7.52 0.20 -5.71
N CYS A 29 7.01 -0.51 -4.71
CA CYS A 29 6.02 0.01 -3.76
C CYS A 29 6.46 -0.17 -2.31
N ILE A 30 6.33 0.89 -1.51
CA ILE A 30 6.44 0.83 -0.05
C ILE A 30 5.09 1.21 0.54
N VAL A 31 4.56 0.32 1.38
CA VAL A 31 3.33 0.55 2.14
C VAL A 31 3.73 0.83 3.59
N MET A 32 3.52 2.06 4.04
CA MET A 32 3.81 2.47 5.41
C MET A 32 2.51 2.55 6.20
N ALA A 33 2.33 1.69 7.21
CA ALA A 33 1.21 1.73 8.15
C ALA A 33 -0.18 1.94 7.53
N ALA A 34 -0.55 1.08 6.57
CA ALA A 34 -1.83 1.21 5.88
C ALA A 34 -2.61 -0.10 5.86
N THR A 35 -3.93 0.03 5.96
CA THR A 35 -4.90 -1.04 5.70
C THR A 35 -4.88 -1.44 4.23
N GLN A 36 -4.80 -2.76 3.97
CA GLN A 36 -4.83 -3.35 2.64
C GLN A 36 -6.18 -4.01 2.30
N ASP A 37 -7.01 -4.26 3.31
CA ASP A 37 -8.38 -4.75 3.16
C ASP A 37 -9.37 -3.77 3.83
N LEU A 38 -9.97 -2.90 3.00
CA LEU A 38 -10.94 -1.93 3.47
C LEU A 38 -12.30 -2.55 3.76
N VAL A 39 -12.63 -3.71 3.18
CA VAL A 39 -13.87 -4.42 3.52
C VAL A 39 -13.76 -4.93 4.96
N ALA A 40 -12.75 -5.73 5.26
CA ALA A 40 -12.51 -6.25 6.60
C ALA A 40 -12.35 -5.13 7.65
N ALA A 41 -11.78 -3.99 7.26
CA ALA A 41 -11.63 -2.86 8.15
C ALA A 41 -12.95 -2.13 8.48
N ASN A 42 -13.96 -2.16 7.61
CA ASN A 42 -15.14 -1.29 7.70
C ASN A 42 -16.50 -2.01 7.77
N THR A 43 -16.60 -3.31 7.48
CA THR A 43 -17.86 -4.06 7.64
C THR A 43 -18.38 -3.96 9.08
N GLY A 44 -19.68 -3.66 9.22
CA GLY A 44 -20.34 -3.50 10.52
C GLY A 44 -19.85 -2.28 11.32
N LYS A 45 -19.10 -1.35 10.70
CA LYS A 45 -18.58 -0.15 11.35
C LYS A 45 -19.02 1.10 10.61
N LYS A 46 -19.39 2.13 11.37
CA LYS A 46 -19.62 3.47 10.85
C LYS A 46 -18.35 4.32 10.98
N ASN A 47 -17.40 4.11 10.07
CA ASN A 47 -16.20 4.94 9.98
C ASN A 47 -16.54 6.24 9.26
N GLU A 48 -16.58 7.36 9.98
CA GLU A 48 -16.95 8.67 9.43
C GLU A 48 -16.04 9.14 8.29
N GLY A 49 -14.73 8.91 8.40
CA GLY A 49 -13.78 9.29 7.35
C GLY A 49 -13.99 8.49 6.07
N ALA A 50 -14.23 7.17 6.20
CA ALA A 50 -14.56 6.33 5.05
C ALA A 50 -15.92 6.73 4.44
N LEU A 51 -16.93 7.01 5.27
CA LEU A 51 -18.24 7.46 4.81
C LEU A 51 -18.15 8.81 4.07
N LEU A 52 -17.37 9.76 4.59
CA LEU A 52 -17.17 11.06 3.95
C LEU A 52 -16.45 10.93 2.61
N PHE A 53 -15.45 10.04 2.54
CA PHE A 53 -14.66 9.84 1.31
C PHE A 53 -15.42 9.05 0.24
N PHE A 54 -16.10 7.96 0.62
CA PHE A 54 -16.78 7.06 -0.30
C PHE A 54 -18.26 7.41 -0.53
N GLY A 55 -18.85 8.27 0.31
CA GLY A 55 -20.26 8.65 0.25
C GLY A 55 -21.24 7.52 0.63
N ALA A 56 -20.73 6.39 1.14
CA ALA A 56 -21.50 5.24 1.62
C ALA A 56 -20.67 4.46 2.62
N THR A 57 -21.33 3.70 3.49
CA THR A 57 -20.69 2.71 4.36
C THR A 57 -20.34 1.42 3.59
N CYS A 58 -19.48 0.59 4.17
CA CYS A 58 -19.14 -0.72 3.58
C CYS A 58 -20.35 -1.66 3.53
N ASP A 59 -21.26 -1.56 4.49
CA ASP A 59 -22.47 -2.40 4.52
C ASP A 59 -23.45 -1.99 3.41
N GLU A 60 -23.47 -0.71 2.99
CA GLU A 60 -24.30 -0.22 1.89
C GLU A 60 -23.68 -0.48 0.51
N LYS A 61 -22.36 -0.32 0.36
CA LYS A 61 -21.64 -0.49 -0.92
C LYS A 61 -20.36 -1.32 -0.76
N PRO A 62 -20.45 -2.63 -0.48
CA PRO A 62 -19.27 -3.46 -0.23
C PRO A 62 -18.32 -3.54 -1.43
N ASP A 63 -18.85 -3.51 -2.66
CA ASP A 63 -18.03 -3.56 -3.87
C ASP A 63 -17.14 -2.32 -4.05
N LEU A 64 -17.57 -1.15 -3.56
CA LEU A 64 -16.76 0.07 -3.57
C LEU A 64 -15.54 -0.08 -2.65
N TYR A 65 -15.75 -0.61 -1.46
CA TYR A 65 -14.66 -0.88 -0.51
C TYR A 65 -13.74 -1.99 -1.01
N LYS A 66 -14.29 -3.01 -1.68
CA LYS A 66 -13.52 -4.07 -2.34
C LYS A 66 -12.64 -3.52 -3.47
N ALA A 67 -13.18 -2.64 -4.32
CA ALA A 67 -12.44 -1.97 -5.38
C ALA A 67 -11.34 -1.05 -4.83
N ALA A 68 -11.57 -0.42 -3.66
CA ALA A 68 -10.57 0.41 -2.99
C ALA A 68 -9.52 -0.40 -2.19
N SER A 69 -9.70 -1.71 -2.01
CA SER A 69 -8.82 -2.58 -1.23
C SER A 69 -7.62 -3.07 -2.04
N PRO A 70 -6.37 -2.67 -1.73
CA PRO A 70 -5.19 -3.13 -2.47
C PRO A 70 -5.08 -4.66 -2.61
N ILE A 71 -5.47 -5.41 -1.57
CA ILE A 71 -5.37 -6.87 -1.53
C ILE A 71 -6.20 -7.59 -2.62
N THR A 72 -7.21 -6.92 -3.18
CA THR A 72 -8.10 -7.50 -4.19
C THR A 72 -7.50 -7.44 -5.60
N HIS A 73 -6.44 -6.64 -5.79
CA HIS A 73 -5.79 -6.39 -7.07
C HIS A 73 -4.43 -7.08 -7.25
N VAL A 74 -3.98 -7.83 -6.24
CA VAL A 74 -2.74 -8.61 -6.29
C VAL A 74 -2.81 -9.65 -7.41
N ARG A 75 -1.89 -9.56 -8.38
CA ARG A 75 -1.83 -10.43 -9.57
C ARG A 75 -0.41 -10.48 -10.15
N PRO A 76 -0.07 -11.41 -11.07
CA PRO A 76 1.21 -11.38 -11.77
C PRO A 76 1.49 -10.01 -12.40
N GLY A 77 2.72 -9.51 -12.26
CA GLY A 77 3.15 -8.24 -12.86
C GLY A 77 2.95 -7.00 -12.00
N VAL A 78 2.36 -7.11 -10.81
CA VAL A 78 2.40 -6.01 -9.82
C VAL A 78 3.84 -5.84 -9.29
N PRO A 79 4.25 -4.62 -8.87
CA PRO A 79 5.63 -4.35 -8.49
C PRO A 79 6.03 -5.07 -7.18
N PRO A 80 7.34 -5.29 -6.97
CA PRO A 80 7.90 -5.58 -5.65
C PRO A 80 7.31 -4.63 -4.60
N THR A 81 6.86 -5.20 -3.49
CA THR A 81 6.13 -4.44 -2.46
C THR A 81 6.60 -4.82 -1.06
N ILE A 82 7.18 -3.87 -0.34
CA ILE A 82 7.52 -4.03 1.08
C ILE A 82 6.59 -3.22 1.97
N PHE A 83 6.50 -3.66 3.21
CA PHE A 83 5.70 -3.03 4.25
C PHE A 83 6.62 -2.51 5.34
N ILE A 84 6.38 -1.29 5.81
CA ILE A 84 7.00 -0.74 7.01
C ILE A 84 5.87 -0.45 7.99
N GLU A 85 5.96 -0.93 9.21
CA GLU A 85 4.94 -0.73 10.24
C GLU A 85 5.56 -0.48 11.61
N GLY A 86 4.85 0.23 12.47
CA GLY A 86 5.23 0.35 13.86
C GLY A 86 4.73 -0.83 14.68
N GLU A 87 5.51 -1.27 15.67
CA GLU A 87 5.09 -2.32 16.60
C GLU A 87 3.78 -1.96 17.33
N LYS A 88 3.56 -0.68 17.64
CA LYS A 88 2.35 -0.16 18.29
C LYS A 88 1.29 0.34 17.31
N ASP A 89 1.48 0.12 16.01
CA ASP A 89 0.54 0.52 14.96
C ASP A 89 -0.61 -0.51 14.82
N THR A 90 -1.79 -0.01 14.53
CA THR A 90 -3.03 -0.78 14.36
C THR A 90 -3.54 -0.80 12.91
N LEU A 91 -3.03 0.08 12.03
CA LEU A 91 -3.44 0.16 10.62
C LEU A 91 -2.72 -0.86 9.74
N LYS A 92 -2.98 -2.16 9.99
CA LYS A 92 -2.32 -3.29 9.30
C LYS A 92 -3.28 -4.39 8.81
N ILE A 93 -4.58 -4.10 8.78
CA ILE A 93 -5.62 -5.06 8.35
C ILE A 93 -5.38 -5.48 6.89
N GLY A 94 -5.34 -6.78 6.63
CA GLY A 94 -5.10 -7.35 5.29
C GLY A 94 -3.62 -7.43 4.88
N ARG A 95 -2.67 -6.90 5.68
CA ARG A 95 -1.25 -6.90 5.31
C ARG A 95 -0.70 -8.32 5.16
N ALA A 96 -0.95 -9.19 6.14
CA ALA A 96 -0.39 -10.54 6.14
C ALA A 96 -0.93 -11.34 4.96
N GLU A 97 -2.24 -11.26 4.72
CA GLU A 97 -2.92 -11.93 3.63
C GLU A 97 -2.45 -11.42 2.26
N MET A 98 -2.23 -10.11 2.13
CA MET A 98 -1.64 -9.53 0.92
C MET A 98 -0.21 -10.03 0.68
N MET A 99 0.61 -10.12 1.72
CA MET A 99 1.96 -10.69 1.61
C MET A 99 1.93 -12.16 1.17
N GLU A 100 1.01 -12.97 1.68
CA GLU A 100 0.88 -14.37 1.25
C GLU A 100 0.49 -14.46 -0.23
N LYS A 101 -0.42 -13.60 -0.72
CA LYS A 101 -0.73 -13.52 -2.15
C LYS A 101 0.48 -13.12 -2.99
N LEU A 102 1.26 -12.14 -2.56
CA LEU A 102 2.48 -11.71 -3.26
C LEU A 102 3.52 -12.84 -3.32
N LYS A 103 3.78 -13.51 -2.20
CA LYS A 103 4.69 -14.65 -2.11
C LYS A 103 4.26 -15.81 -3.02
N ALA A 104 2.95 -16.13 -3.04
CA ALA A 104 2.41 -17.19 -3.89
C ALA A 104 2.62 -16.94 -5.39
N LEU A 105 2.76 -15.67 -5.78
CA LEU A 105 3.07 -15.25 -7.15
C LEU A 105 4.57 -15.06 -7.42
N GLY A 106 5.44 -15.34 -6.44
CA GLY A 106 6.87 -15.10 -6.54
C GLY A 106 7.26 -13.62 -6.56
N ILE A 107 6.35 -12.73 -6.14
CA ILE A 107 6.60 -11.28 -6.11
C ILE A 107 7.31 -10.93 -4.81
N GLU A 108 8.41 -10.20 -4.92
CA GLU A 108 9.21 -9.80 -3.77
C GLU A 108 8.38 -9.01 -2.75
N THR A 109 8.43 -9.46 -1.50
CA THR A 109 7.78 -8.78 -0.38
C THR A 109 8.49 -9.05 0.93
N ALA A 110 8.46 -8.07 1.82
CA ALA A 110 8.98 -8.14 3.18
C ALA A 110 8.18 -7.21 4.09
N VAL A 111 8.26 -7.43 5.40
CA VAL A 111 7.74 -6.51 6.42
C VAL A 111 8.85 -6.12 7.37
N TYR A 112 8.96 -4.81 7.64
CA TYR A 112 9.86 -4.24 8.61
C TYR A 112 9.03 -3.64 9.74
N THR A 113 9.14 -4.21 10.94
CA THR A 113 8.41 -3.76 12.13
C THR A 113 9.33 -2.94 13.02
N LEU A 114 9.07 -1.64 13.13
CA LEU A 114 9.86 -0.71 13.91
C LEU A 114 9.50 -0.80 15.40
N LYS A 115 10.50 -1.16 16.22
CA LYS A 115 10.31 -1.40 17.65
C LYS A 115 9.77 -0.17 18.38
N ASN A 116 8.77 -0.35 19.24
CA ASN A 116 8.07 0.69 20.00
C ASN A 116 7.37 1.78 19.18
N ALA A 117 7.38 1.73 17.85
CA ALA A 117 6.93 2.83 17.02
C ALA A 117 5.40 2.97 17.01
N PRO A 118 4.86 4.19 17.21
CA PRO A 118 3.42 4.48 17.15
C PRO A 118 2.97 4.80 15.72
N HIS A 119 1.70 5.19 15.56
CA HIS A 119 1.20 5.82 14.35
C HIS A 119 1.12 7.35 14.52
N PRO A 120 1.72 8.17 13.65
CA PRO A 120 2.72 7.85 12.63
C PRO A 120 4.15 7.79 13.22
N TYR A 121 5.01 6.92 12.69
CA TYR A 121 6.41 6.79 13.14
C TYR A 121 7.43 7.52 12.24
N TRP A 122 7.14 7.68 10.94
CA TRP A 122 8.11 8.04 9.90
C TRP A 122 8.57 9.51 9.92
N MET A 123 8.08 10.33 10.84
CA MET A 123 8.49 11.72 11.02
C MET A 123 9.12 11.97 12.40
N SER A 124 9.37 10.92 13.18
CA SER A 124 9.76 11.02 14.58
C SER A 124 11.01 10.19 14.84
N ASP A 125 11.91 10.74 15.67
CA ASP A 125 13.04 9.97 16.17
C ASP A 125 12.58 8.92 17.19
N PRO A 126 13.21 7.72 17.22
CA PRO A 126 14.35 7.31 16.39
C PRO A 126 13.97 6.67 15.03
N TRP A 127 12.67 6.54 14.72
CA TRP A 127 12.17 5.70 13.62
C TRP A 127 12.33 6.30 12.23
N CYS A 128 12.47 7.63 12.13
CA CYS A 128 12.66 8.32 10.85
C CYS A 128 13.90 7.79 10.11
N ALA A 129 15.06 7.74 10.78
CA ALA A 129 16.31 7.26 10.18
C ALA A 129 16.20 5.81 9.69
N GLU A 130 15.68 4.91 10.53
CA GLU A 130 15.49 3.50 10.17
C GLU A 130 14.53 3.34 8.98
N THR A 131 13.44 4.11 8.94
CA THR A 131 12.49 4.12 7.81
C THR A 131 13.17 4.56 6.52
N VAL A 132 14.01 5.61 6.59
CA VAL A 132 14.76 6.13 5.44
C VAL A 132 15.75 5.08 4.93
N ASP A 133 16.50 4.43 5.82
CA ASP A 133 17.49 3.42 5.45
C ASP A 133 16.83 2.22 4.74
N ILE A 134 15.70 1.73 5.27
CA ILE A 134 14.93 0.64 4.65
C ILE A 134 14.43 1.07 3.26
N ALA A 135 13.83 2.26 3.16
CA ALA A 135 13.28 2.76 1.90
C ALA A 135 14.37 2.99 0.84
N ALA A 136 15.51 3.58 1.24
CA ALA A 136 16.64 3.84 0.38
C ALA A 136 17.24 2.53 -0.17
N ALA A 137 17.44 1.52 0.69
CA ALA A 137 17.93 0.23 0.27
C ALA A 137 16.98 -0.45 -0.74
N PHE A 138 15.68 -0.42 -0.47
CA PHE A 138 14.67 -1.00 -1.35
C PHE A 138 14.60 -0.29 -2.71
N PHE A 139 14.57 1.05 -2.71
CA PHE A 139 14.54 1.80 -3.97
C PHE A 139 15.85 1.70 -4.74
N LYS A 140 17.01 1.71 -4.09
CA LYS A 140 18.29 1.48 -4.76
C LYS A 140 18.33 0.14 -5.48
N LYS A 141 17.78 -0.92 -4.87
CA LYS A 141 17.68 -2.25 -5.49
C LYS A 141 16.81 -2.26 -6.75
N HIS A 142 15.66 -1.56 -6.75
CA HIS A 142 14.65 -1.67 -7.81
C HIS A 142 14.66 -0.52 -8.83
N LEU A 143 15.24 0.63 -8.48
CA LEU A 143 15.34 1.83 -9.33
C LEU A 143 16.78 2.11 -9.79
N GLY A 144 17.78 1.53 -9.12
CA GLY A 144 19.20 1.79 -9.35
C GLY A 144 19.73 2.94 -8.49
N GLU A 145 21.00 3.31 -8.73
CA GLU A 145 21.59 4.50 -8.13
C GLU A 145 20.93 5.77 -8.67
N PRO A 146 20.75 6.81 -7.85
CA PRO A 146 20.38 8.12 -8.36
C PRO A 146 21.39 8.53 -9.44
N ALA A 147 20.91 9.04 -10.57
CA ALA A 147 21.79 9.64 -11.55
C ALA A 147 22.58 10.77 -10.85
N ALA A 148 23.91 10.77 -10.99
CA ALA A 148 24.72 11.89 -10.56
C ALA A 148 24.22 13.15 -11.28
N LYS A 149 23.91 14.20 -10.51
CA LYS A 149 23.54 15.50 -11.07
C LYS A 149 24.74 16.18 -11.71
#